data_AF-A0A975TI19-F1
#
_entry.id   AF-A0A975TI19-F1
#
_cell.length_a   1.000
_cell.length_b   1.000
_cell.length_c   1.000
_cell.angle_alpha   90.00
_cell.angle_beta   90.00
_cell.angle_gamma   90.00
#
_symmetry.space_group_name_H-M   'P 1'
#
loop_
_entity.id
_entity.type
_entity.pdbx_description
1 polymer ?
#
loop_
_entity_poly.entity_id
_entity_poly.type
_entity_poly.pdbx_seq_one_letter_code
_entity_poly.pdbx_strand_id
1 'polypeptide(L)'
;MLVGAMAAARIEDRATANRFLAEAEQTAQRLGHGANHMWTAFSPTNVAIHRISTAVELGDVQIAVDHGPRMDSSTLPSERRVRHTLELARAYSAQNRTDEALALVLDAEELAPEQVRYHFISRHLVTVWVRQQRGKPSAGQCGLAATCRRVVRVR
;
A
#
# COMPACT_ATOMS: atom_id res chain seq x y z
N MET A 1 -13.68 -6.07 10.57
CA MET A 1 -12.36 -6.66 10.90
C MET A 1 -11.22 -5.87 10.25
N LEU A 2 -10.95 -5.98 8.95
CA LEU A 2 -9.78 -5.33 8.31
C LEU A 2 -9.75 -3.79 8.39
N VAL A 3 -10.88 -3.11 8.14
CA VAL A 3 -10.97 -1.65 8.33
C VAL A 3 -10.77 -1.27 9.81
N GLY A 4 -11.26 -2.10 10.73
CA GLY A 4 -11.08 -1.94 12.16
C GLY A 4 -9.63 -2.09 12.59
N ALA A 5 -8.89 -3.06 12.02
CA ALA A 5 -7.46 -3.20 12.24
C ALA A 5 -6.71 -1.93 11.84
N MET A 6 -7.08 -1.36 10.69
CA MET A 6 -6.45 -0.15 10.18
C MET A 6 -6.78 1.10 11.02
N ALA A 7 -8.01 1.20 11.51
CA ALA A 7 -8.43 2.27 12.41
C ALA A 7 -7.72 2.18 13.76
N ALA A 8 -7.60 0.97 14.33
CA ALA A 8 -6.88 0.74 15.59
C ALA A 8 -5.39 1.07 15.46
N ALA A 9 -4.76 0.70 14.34
CA ALA A 9 -3.37 1.04 14.08
C ALA A 9 -3.10 2.55 14.03
N ARG A 10 -4.01 3.33 13.44
CA ARG A 10 -3.90 4.80 13.37
C ARG A 10 -3.96 5.50 14.72
N ILE A 11 -4.53 4.85 15.73
CA ILE A 11 -4.56 5.34 17.12
C ILE A 11 -3.56 4.59 18.01
N GLU A 12 -2.61 3.88 17.40
CA GLU A 12 -1.55 3.10 18.06
C GLU A 12 -2.04 1.96 18.97
N ASP A 13 -3.31 1.55 18.83
CA ASP A 13 -3.86 0.39 19.53
C ASP A 13 -3.45 -0.91 18.82
N ARG A 14 -2.20 -1.31 19.07
CA ARG A 14 -1.58 -2.54 18.54
C ARG A 14 -2.36 -3.80 18.91
N ALA A 15 -2.89 -3.87 20.13
CA ALA A 15 -3.59 -5.04 20.62
C ALA A 15 -4.89 -5.27 19.83
N THR A 16 -5.69 -4.22 19.66
CA THR A 16 -6.92 -4.28 18.87
C THR A 16 -6.64 -4.50 17.38
N ALA A 17 -5.60 -3.86 16.84
CA ALA A 17 -5.19 -4.07 15.45
C ALA A 17 -4.86 -5.54 15.17
N ASN A 18 -4.02 -6.15 16.02
CA ASN A 18 -3.63 -7.55 15.89
C ASN A 18 -4.80 -8.51 16.07
N ARG A 19 -5.72 -8.23 17.02
CA ARG A 19 -6.93 -9.03 17.20
C ARG A 19 -7.80 -9.04 15.95
N PHE A 20 -8.06 -7.86 15.36
CA PHE A 20 -8.86 -7.78 14.14
C PHE A 20 -8.20 -8.44 12.93
N LEU A 21 -6.87 -8.40 12.82
CA LEU A 21 -6.13 -9.15 11.79
C LEU A 21 -6.26 -10.66 11.99
N ALA A 22 -6.14 -11.15 13.22
CA ALA A 22 -6.28 -12.57 13.54
C ALA A 22 -7.70 -13.08 13.24
N GLU A 23 -8.74 -12.33 13.60
CA GLU A 23 -10.14 -12.68 13.28
C GLU A 23 -10.39 -12.72 11.77
N ALA A 24 -9.81 -11.77 11.01
CA ALA A 24 -9.91 -11.75 9.56
C ALA A 24 -9.20 -12.95 8.91
N GLU A 25 -8.03 -13.33 9.41
CA GLU A 25 -7.26 -14.49 8.96
C GLU A 25 -8.03 -15.80 9.20
N GLN A 26 -8.57 -16.00 10.41
CA GLN A 26 -9.40 -17.17 10.72
C GLN A 26 -10.63 -17.25 9.81
N THR A 27 -11.26 -16.11 9.53
CA THR A 27 -12.40 -16.03 8.62
C THR A 27 -11.99 -16.42 7.21
N ALA A 28 -10.87 -15.90 6.71
CA ALA A 28 -10.33 -16.22 5.39
C ALA A 28 -10.02 -17.72 5.23
N GLN A 29 -9.41 -18.33 6.24
CA GLN A 29 -9.12 -19.76 6.26
C GLN A 29 -10.39 -20.62 6.20
N ARG A 30 -11.45 -20.22 6.92
CA ARG A 30 -12.74 -20.91 6.93
C ARG A 30 -13.51 -20.83 5.61
N LEU A 31 -13.37 -19.72 4.87
CA LEU A 31 -13.99 -19.56 3.54
C LEU A 31 -13.31 -20.41 2.47
N GLY A 32 -12.05 -20.79 2.67
CA GLY A 32 -11.30 -21.67 1.76
C GLY A 32 -10.98 -21.04 0.39
N HIS A 33 -10.16 -21.73 -0.40
CA HIS A 33 -9.69 -21.26 -1.71
C HIS A 33 -10.81 -21.26 -2.78
N GLY A 34 -11.87 -22.06 -2.59
CA GLY A 34 -12.94 -22.27 -3.56
C GLY A 34 -14.14 -21.33 -3.46
N ALA A 35 -14.30 -20.57 -2.37
CA ALA A 35 -15.39 -19.59 -2.21
C ALA A 35 -14.97 -18.16 -2.64
N ASN A 36 -13.84 -18.04 -3.34
CA ASN A 36 -13.23 -16.77 -3.69
C ASN A 36 -13.82 -16.17 -4.98
N HIS A 37 -15.13 -16.33 -5.18
CA HIS A 37 -15.85 -15.62 -6.23
C HIS A 37 -15.85 -14.14 -5.86
N MET A 38 -15.27 -13.30 -6.73
CA MET A 38 -15.25 -11.84 -6.61
C MET A 38 -14.23 -11.23 -5.63
N TRP A 39 -13.21 -11.98 -5.19
CA TRP A 39 -12.15 -11.43 -4.32
C TRP A 39 -12.75 -10.69 -3.11
N THR A 40 -13.66 -11.31 -2.35
CA THR A 40 -14.32 -10.59 -1.24
C THR A 40 -13.32 -10.10 -0.19
N ALA A 41 -13.78 -9.23 0.72
CA ALA A 41 -12.96 -8.63 1.79
C ALA A 41 -12.21 -9.64 2.67
N PHE A 42 -12.52 -10.94 2.58
CA PHE A 42 -11.97 -12.01 3.42
C PHE A 42 -11.14 -13.03 2.64
N SER A 43 -10.65 -12.73 1.43
CA SER A 43 -9.65 -13.59 0.79
C SER A 43 -8.30 -13.56 1.55
N PRO A 44 -7.53 -14.65 1.63
CA PRO A 44 -6.22 -14.68 2.28
C PRO A 44 -5.27 -13.58 1.78
N THR A 45 -5.27 -13.34 0.46
CA THR A 45 -4.47 -12.27 -0.13
C THR A 45 -4.91 -10.88 0.31
N ASN A 46 -6.21 -10.63 0.51
CA ASN A 46 -6.68 -9.35 1.02
C ASN A 46 -6.27 -9.14 2.49
N VAL A 47 -6.33 -10.20 3.31
CA VAL A 47 -5.83 -10.16 4.69
C VAL A 47 -4.32 -9.87 4.71
N ALA A 48 -3.54 -10.51 3.82
CA ALA A 48 -2.11 -10.26 3.70
C ALA A 48 -1.79 -8.80 3.34
N ILE A 49 -2.49 -8.21 2.36
CA ILE A 49 -2.33 -6.78 2.01
C ILE A 49 -2.62 -5.89 3.21
N HIS A 50 -3.74 -6.12 3.92
CA HIS A 50 -4.11 -5.33 5.09
C HIS A 50 -3.14 -5.51 6.26
N ARG A 51 -2.51 -6.69 6.41
CA ARG A 51 -1.47 -6.94 7.40
C ARG A 51 -0.23 -6.10 7.12
N ILE A 52 0.19 -6.01 5.87
CA ILE A 52 1.29 -5.15 5.42
C ILE A 52 0.95 -3.68 5.71
N SER A 53 -0.22 -3.20 5.25
CA SER A 53 -0.67 -1.81 5.52
C SER A 53 -0.68 -1.50 7.02
N THR A 54 -1.17 -2.43 7.83
CA THR A 54 -1.25 -2.29 9.29
C THR A 54 0.13 -2.23 9.93
N ALA A 55 1.06 -3.07 9.50
CA ALA A 55 2.44 -3.06 9.98
C ALA A 55 3.13 -1.73 9.63
N VAL A 56 2.98 -1.23 8.39
CA VAL A 56 3.54 0.08 8.00
C VAL A 56 2.98 1.20 8.86
N GLU A 57 1.67 1.21 9.14
CA GLU A 57 1.04 2.23 9.97
C GLU A 57 1.50 2.19 11.43
N LEU A 58 1.72 0.98 11.97
CA LEU A 58 2.26 0.78 13.31
C LEU A 58 3.78 1.06 13.41
N GLY A 59 4.43 1.45 12.31
CA GLY A 59 5.88 1.66 12.27
C GLY A 59 6.71 0.37 12.20
N ASP A 60 6.07 -0.79 12.08
CA ASP A 60 6.72 -2.10 11.94
C ASP A 60 7.12 -2.35 10.47
N VAL A 61 7.78 -1.36 9.87
CA VAL A 61 8.05 -1.26 8.43
C VAL A 61 8.85 -2.46 7.92
N GLN A 62 9.71 -3.06 8.75
CA GLN A 62 10.49 -4.23 8.38
C GLN A 62 9.61 -5.44 8.00
N ILE A 63 8.47 -5.61 8.65
CA ILE A 63 7.51 -6.68 8.33
C ILE A 63 7.00 -6.49 6.89
N ALA A 64 6.70 -5.26 6.50
CA ALA A 64 6.23 -4.96 5.15
C ALA A 64 7.30 -5.24 4.08
N VAL A 65 8.56 -4.91 4.38
CA VAL A 65 9.71 -5.14 3.50
C VAL A 65 10.04 -6.62 3.35
N ASP A 66 9.97 -7.40 4.43
CA ASP A 66 10.34 -8.82 4.39
C ASP A 66 9.27 -9.71 3.75
N HIS A 67 8.00 -9.36 3.96
CA HIS A 67 6.86 -10.18 3.53
C HIS A 67 6.18 -9.68 2.27
N GLY A 68 6.17 -8.37 2.03
CA GLY A 68 5.50 -7.75 0.89
C GLY A 68 5.95 -8.32 -0.46
N PRO A 69 7.25 -8.31 -0.78
CA PRO A 69 7.77 -8.81 -2.06
C PRO A 69 7.53 -10.31 -2.31
N ARG A 70 7.27 -11.09 -1.25
CA ARG A 70 7.03 -12.55 -1.34
C ARG A 70 5.58 -12.88 -1.67
N MET A 71 4.68 -11.91 -1.61
CA MET A 71 3.26 -12.12 -1.89
C MET A 71 3.03 -12.15 -3.41
N ASP A 72 2.53 -13.27 -3.93
CA ASP A 72 2.09 -13.32 -5.33
C ASP A 72 0.80 -12.52 -5.52
N SER A 73 0.93 -11.36 -6.16
CA SER A 73 -0.18 -10.48 -6.50
C SER A 73 -0.64 -10.63 -7.96
N SER A 74 0.02 -11.46 -8.77
CA SER A 74 -0.19 -11.54 -10.23
C SER A 74 -1.62 -11.90 -10.62
N THR A 75 -2.27 -12.74 -9.82
CA THR A 75 -3.65 -13.20 -10.02
C THR A 75 -4.71 -12.21 -9.55
N LEU A 76 -4.33 -11.13 -8.85
CA LEU A 76 -5.27 -10.14 -8.33
C LEU A 76 -5.74 -9.16 -9.41
N PRO A 77 -6.93 -8.56 -9.26
CA PRO A 77 -7.34 -7.40 -10.05
C PRO A 77 -6.32 -6.25 -9.96
N SER A 78 -6.19 -5.46 -11.02
CA SER A 78 -5.20 -4.37 -11.12
C SER A 78 -5.25 -3.41 -9.93
N GLU A 79 -6.44 -3.07 -9.45
CA GLU A 79 -6.64 -2.24 -8.24
C GLU A 79 -5.86 -2.75 -7.03
N ARG A 80 -5.90 -4.07 -6.80
CA ARG A 80 -5.26 -4.69 -5.64
C ARG A 80 -3.77 -4.81 -5.82
N ARG A 81 -3.32 -5.10 -7.04
CA ARG A 81 -1.89 -5.10 -7.37
C ARG A 81 -1.30 -3.72 -7.12
N VAL A 82 -1.93 -2.67 -7.64
CA VAL A 82 -1.51 -1.28 -7.43
C VAL A 82 -1.52 -0.91 -5.97
N ARG A 83 -2.58 -1.23 -5.22
CA ARG A 83 -2.62 -1.00 -3.76
C ARG A 83 -1.43 -1.65 -3.05
N HIS A 84 -1.17 -2.93 -3.31
CA HIS A 84 -0.07 -3.66 -2.70
C HIS A 84 1.29 -3.02 -3.05
N THR A 85 1.53 -2.71 -4.33
CA THR A 85 2.75 -2.07 -4.80
C THR A 85 2.97 -0.72 -4.12
N LEU A 86 1.91 0.09 -3.95
CA LEU A 86 2.00 1.39 -3.29
C LEU A 86 2.29 1.26 -1.78
N GLU A 87 1.76 0.25 -1.10
CA GLU A 87 2.09 -0.01 0.31
C GLU A 87 3.55 -0.44 0.48
N LEU A 88 4.08 -1.25 -0.44
CA LEU A 88 5.49 -1.63 -0.45
C LEU A 88 6.39 -0.42 -0.73
N ALA A 89 6.00 0.44 -1.68
CA ALA A 89 6.70 1.70 -1.93
C ALA A 89 6.71 2.60 -0.68
N ARG A 90 5.58 2.65 0.05
CA ARG A 90 5.52 3.37 1.33
C ARG A 90 6.48 2.80 2.37
N ALA A 91 6.58 1.48 2.46
CA ALA A 91 7.50 0.80 3.36
C ALA A 91 8.97 1.11 3.01
N TYR A 92 9.37 1.00 1.74
CA TYR A 92 10.72 1.34 1.30
C TYR A 92 11.06 2.82 1.53
N SER A 93 10.12 3.71 1.24
CA SER A 93 10.29 5.15 1.51
C SER A 93 10.54 5.43 2.99
N ALA A 94 9.82 4.75 3.90
CA ALA A 94 10.02 4.89 5.34
C ALA A 94 11.39 4.37 5.83
N GLN A 95 12.07 3.51 5.06
CA GLN A 95 13.46 3.08 5.31
C GLN A 95 14.51 3.94 4.58
N ASN A 96 14.13 5.11 4.03
CA ASN A 96 14.97 5.95 3.18
C ASN A 96 15.46 5.27 1.88
N ARG A 97 14.79 4.19 1.44
CA ARG A 97 15.06 3.50 0.17
C ARG A 97 14.25 4.13 -0.96
N THR A 98 14.45 5.44 -1.17
CA THR A 98 13.60 6.27 -2.04
C THR A 98 13.63 5.84 -3.51
N ASP A 99 14.77 5.39 -4.03
CA ASP A 99 14.89 4.99 -5.44
C ASP A 99 14.08 3.72 -5.74
N GLU A 100 14.11 2.75 -4.84
CA GLU A 100 13.30 1.53 -4.96
C GLU A 100 11.81 1.83 -4.77
N ALA A 101 11.48 2.71 -3.83
CA ALA A 101 10.11 3.15 -3.65
C ALA A 101 9.58 3.88 -4.89
N LEU A 102 10.40 4.70 -5.54
CA LEU A 102 10.05 5.38 -6.78
C LEU A 102 9.84 4.39 -7.93
N ALA A 103 10.74 3.40 -8.08
CA ALA A 103 10.61 2.36 -9.11
C ALA A 103 9.27 1.64 -8.99
N LEU A 104 8.88 1.23 -7.78
CA LEU A 104 7.58 0.58 -7.55
C LEU A 104 6.39 1.49 -7.90
N VAL A 105 6.46 2.79 -7.61
CA VAL A 105 5.35 3.70 -7.96
C VAL A 105 5.26 3.88 -9.48
N LEU A 106 6.39 3.90 -10.19
CA LEU A 106 6.40 3.96 -11.66
C LEU A 106 5.86 2.68 -12.29
N ASP A 107 6.22 1.50 -11.76
CA ASP A 107 5.66 0.22 -12.20
C ASP A 107 4.13 0.17 -11.98
N ALA A 108 3.66 0.72 -10.85
CA ALA A 108 2.23 0.84 -10.58
C ALA A 108 1.54 1.84 -11.52
N GLU A 109 2.21 2.93 -11.89
CA GLU A 109 1.69 3.97 -12.79
C GLU A 109 1.52 3.42 -14.21
N GLU A 110 2.47 2.60 -14.69
CA GLU A 110 2.36 1.90 -15.96
C GLU A 110 1.18 0.92 -15.96
N LEU A 111 0.94 0.23 -14.84
CA LEU A 111 -0.14 -0.75 -14.73
C LEU A 111 -1.54 -0.12 -14.65
N ALA A 112 -1.71 0.95 -13.89
CA ALA A 112 -3.00 1.62 -13.70
C ALA A 112 -2.83 3.12 -13.38
N PRO A 113 -2.62 3.95 -14.42
CA PRO A 113 -2.23 5.35 -14.23
C PRO A 113 -3.31 6.17 -13.52
N GLU A 114 -4.59 5.94 -13.82
CA GLU A 114 -5.70 6.61 -13.12
C GLU A 114 -5.70 6.26 -11.63
N GLN A 115 -5.47 4.99 -11.27
CA GLN A 115 -5.47 4.58 -9.88
C GLN A 115 -4.33 5.24 -9.11
N VAL A 116 -3.11 5.19 -9.63
CA VAL A 116 -1.94 5.81 -8.99
C VAL A 116 -2.13 7.31 -8.82
N ARG A 117 -2.66 8.01 -9.83
CA ARG A 117 -2.91 9.45 -9.81
C ARG A 117 -3.85 9.90 -8.70
N TYR A 118 -4.87 9.11 -8.38
CA TYR A 118 -5.87 9.44 -7.36
C TYR A 118 -5.65 8.75 -6.01
N HIS A 119 -4.71 7.80 -5.92
CA HIS A 119 -4.45 7.08 -4.68
C HIS A 119 -3.75 7.96 -3.63
N PHE A 120 -4.22 7.87 -2.39
CA PHE A 120 -3.71 8.72 -1.30
C PHE A 120 -2.24 8.43 -0.96
N ILE A 121 -1.80 7.17 -1.05
CA ILE A 121 -0.40 6.78 -0.79
C ILE A 121 0.54 7.44 -1.79
N SER A 122 0.24 7.41 -3.09
CA SER A 122 1.07 8.04 -4.13
C SER A 122 1.26 9.53 -3.86
N ARG A 123 0.16 10.22 -3.51
CA ARG A 123 0.21 11.66 -3.17
C ARG A 123 1.01 11.93 -1.91
N HIS A 124 0.88 11.07 -0.90
CA HIS A 124 1.67 11.16 0.31
C HIS A 124 3.16 10.99 0.02
N LEU A 125 3.54 9.97 -0.76
CA LEU A 125 4.93 9.70 -1.14
C LEU A 125 5.54 10.85 -1.92
N VAL A 126 4.84 11.36 -2.95
CA VAL A 126 5.27 12.55 -3.70
C VAL A 126 5.48 13.74 -2.77
N THR A 127 4.58 13.97 -1.81
CA THR A 127 4.72 15.07 -0.85
C THR A 127 5.93 14.89 0.05
N VAL A 128 6.17 13.67 0.54
CA VAL A 128 7.32 13.33 1.39
C VAL A 128 8.63 13.56 0.62
N TRP A 129 8.76 13.00 -0.60
CA TRP A 129 9.98 13.12 -1.39
C TRP A 129 10.27 14.56 -1.79
N VAL A 130 9.26 15.33 -2.21
CA VAL A 130 9.44 16.76 -2.53
C VAL A 130 9.94 17.56 -1.32
N ARG A 131 9.49 17.23 -0.10
CA ARG A 131 9.94 17.90 1.13
C ARG A 131 11.35 17.47 1.56
N GLN A 132 11.70 16.21 1.34
CA GLN A 132 13.01 15.66 1.71
C GLN A 132 14.10 15.96 0.67
N GLN A 133 13.73 16.39 -0.53
CA GLN A 133 14.66 16.65 -1.63
C GLN A 133 15.66 17.76 -1.26
N ARG A 134 16.93 17.39 -1.13
CA ARG A 134 18.07 18.31 -1.05
C ARG A 134 18.82 18.33 -2.39
N GLY A 135 18.17 18.82 -3.46
CA GLY A 135 18.79 18.87 -4.79
C GLY A 135 17.78 18.84 -5.95
N LYS A 136 18.29 18.74 -7.19
CA LYS A 136 17.44 18.65 -8.40
C LYS A 136 16.69 17.30 -8.41
N PRO A 137 15.35 17.30 -8.56
CA PRO A 137 14.57 16.07 -8.62
C PRO A 137 14.90 15.25 -9.88
N SER A 138 14.82 13.92 -9.77
CA SER A 138 15.01 13.02 -10.91
C SER A 138 13.86 13.15 -11.92
N ALA A 139 14.09 12.73 -13.16
CA ALA A 139 13.07 12.77 -14.21
C ALA A 139 11.80 11.98 -13.81
N GLY A 140 11.97 10.81 -13.18
CA GLY A 140 10.87 10.00 -12.67
C GLY A 140 10.06 10.69 -11.57
N GLN A 141 10.73 11.36 -10.62
CA GLN A 141 10.06 12.15 -9.58
C GLN A 141 9.26 13.32 -10.17
N CYS A 142 9.82 14.02 -11.15
CA CYS A 142 9.14 15.10 -11.86
C CYS A 142 7.89 14.61 -12.61
N GLY A 143 8.01 13.49 -13.33
CA GLY A 143 6.90 12.88 -14.05
C GLY A 143 5.75 12.51 -13.11
N LEU A 144 6.05 11.76 -12.05
CA LEU A 144 5.06 11.32 -11.07
C LEU A 144 4.42 12.50 -10.32
N ALA A 145 5.20 13.52 -9.97
CA ALA A 145 4.68 14.74 -9.36
C ALA A 145 3.73 15.49 -10.30
N ALA A 146 4.02 15.54 -11.60
CA ALA A 146 3.14 16.15 -12.60
C ALA A 146 1.82 15.36 -12.74
N THR A 147 1.89 14.03 -12.75
CA THR A 147 0.71 13.15 -12.77
C THR A 147 -0.18 13.42 -11.56
N CYS A 148 0.39 13.52 -10.35
CA CYS A 148 -0.37 13.72 -9.11
C CYS A 148 -0.89 15.16 -8.91
N ARG A 149 -0.28 16.19 -9.51
CA ARG A 149 -0.63 17.62 -9.30
C ARG A 149 -1.93 18.09 -9.95
N ARG A 150 -2.42 17.45 -11.02
CA ARG A 150 -3.55 17.95 -11.83
C ARG A 150 -4.94 17.89 -11.17
N VAL A 151 -5.04 17.70 -9.85
CA VAL A 151 -6.32 17.57 -9.11
C VAL A 151 -6.44 18.58 -7.96
N VAL A 152 -5.46 19.48 -7.76
CA VAL A 152 -5.49 20.52 -6.70
C VAL A 152 -6.05 21.86 -7.20
N ARG A 153 -6.77 21.89 -8.33
CA ARG A 153 -7.53 23.05 -8.79
C ARG A 153 -8.98 22.69 -9.14
N VAL A 154 -9.77 22.32 -8.13
CA VAL A 154 -11.21 22.59 -8.09
C VAL A 154 -11.63 22.73 -6.63
N ARG A 155 -11.51 23.95 -6.09
CA ARG A 155 -12.50 24.68 -5.29
C ARG A 155 -11.83 25.90 -4.68
#